data_AF-A0A550D1F0-F1
#
_entry.id   AF-A0A550D1F0-F1
#
_cell.length_a   1.000
_cell.length_b   1.000
_cell.length_c   1.000
_cell.angle_alpha   90.00
_cell.angle_beta   90.00
_cell.angle_gamma   90.00
#
_symmetry.space_group_name_H-M   'P 1'
#
loop_
_entity.id
_entity.type
_entity.pdbx_description
1 polymer ?
#
loop_
_entity_poly.entity_id
_entity_poly.type
_entity_poly.pdbx_seq_one_letter_code
_entity_poly.pdbx_strand_id
1 'polypeptide(L)'
;VEGKDMGMAIGKGGVNVKKLRKIIGKDIEIVAYSDNLEELVKNLMSPARVKSIKIINSNSRKSVYITVDPQDKGLAIGKNGRNVVRAKLILKRYMDIDNVVIV
;
A
#
# COMPACT_ATOMS: atom_id res chain seq x y z
N VAL A 1 3.07 -3.91 -10.01
CA VAL A 1 4.05 -3.62 -11.08
C VAL A 1 5.42 -3.68 -10.45
N GLU A 2 6.44 -4.23 -11.12
CA GLU A 2 7.81 -4.14 -10.58
C GLU A 2 8.23 -2.67 -10.47
N GLY A 3 9.06 -2.31 -9.48
CA GLY A 3 9.46 -0.92 -9.26
C GLY A 3 10.06 -0.27 -10.52
N LYS A 4 10.86 -1.02 -11.28
CA LYS A 4 11.51 -0.57 -12.52
C LYS A 4 10.53 -0.17 -13.64
N ASP A 5 9.35 -0.79 -13.66
CA ASP A 5 8.36 -0.57 -14.72
C ASP A 5 7.32 0.50 -14.35
N MET A 6 7.43 1.10 -13.17
CA MET A 6 6.46 2.08 -12.65
C MET A 6 6.27 3.27 -13.60
N GLY A 7 7.37 3.83 -14.12
CA GLY A 7 7.31 4.98 -15.03
C GLY A 7 6.60 4.64 -16.34
N MET A 8 6.87 3.45 -16.89
CA MET A 8 6.19 2.95 -18.10
C MET A 8 4.70 2.70 -17.84
N ALA A 9 4.36 2.10 -16.69
CA ALA A 9 2.99 1.82 -16.32
C ALA A 9 2.15 3.10 -16.13
N ILE A 10 2.75 4.17 -15.59
CA ILE A 10 2.08 5.47 -15.44
C ILE A 10 1.98 6.21 -16.79
N GLY A 11 3.06 6.20 -17.57
CA GLY A 11 3.19 6.93 -18.83
C GLY A 11 3.36 8.45 -18.63
N LYS A 12 3.87 9.14 -19.66
CA LYS A 12 4.11 10.60 -19.61
C LYS A 12 2.83 11.35 -19.21
N GLY A 13 2.89 12.15 -18.14
CA GLY A 13 1.73 12.89 -17.62
C GLY A 13 0.55 12.02 -17.15
N GLY A 14 0.80 10.74 -16.85
CA GLY A 14 -0.21 9.79 -16.40
C GLY A 14 -1.15 9.28 -17.50
N VAL A 15 -0.72 9.34 -18.77
CA VAL A 15 -1.57 9.00 -19.92
C VAL A 15 -2.15 7.59 -19.85
N ASN A 16 -1.37 6.61 -19.37
CA ASN A 16 -1.82 5.22 -19.28
C ASN A 16 -2.85 5.04 -18.15
N VAL A 17 -2.63 5.66 -16.99
CA VAL A 17 -3.58 5.67 -15.87
C VAL A 17 -4.91 6.31 -16.30
N LYS A 18 -4.86 7.45 -17.00
CA LYS A 18 -6.05 8.14 -17.52
C LYS A 18 -6.80 7.29 -18.54
N LYS A 19 -6.09 6.61 -19.44
CA LYS A 19 -6.69 5.69 -20.42
C LYS A 19 -7.37 4.52 -19.74
N LEU A 20 -6.69 3.85 -18.79
CA LEU A 20 -7.25 2.74 -18.02
C LEU A 20 -8.49 3.16 -17.22
N ARG A 21 -8.45 4.32 -16.57
CA ARG A 21 -9.60 4.88 -15.84
C ARG A 21 -10.83 5.03 -16.74
N LYS A 22 -10.67 5.49 -17.98
CA LYS A 22 -11.77 5.63 -18.95
C LYS A 22 -12.34 4.27 -19.39
N ILE A 23 -11.48 3.27 -19.59
CA ILE A 23 -11.90 1.93 -20.04
C ILE A 23 -12.60 1.16 -18.91
N ILE A 24 -12.04 1.21 -17.70
CA ILE A 24 -12.52 0.44 -16.55
C ILE A 24 -13.70 1.14 -15.86
N GLY A 25 -13.80 2.46 -15.98
CA GLY A 25 -14.83 3.26 -15.31
C GLY A 25 -14.63 3.37 -13.79
N LYS A 26 -13.40 3.14 -13.29
CA LYS A 26 -13.05 3.21 -11.87
C LYS A 26 -11.74 3.96 -11.67
N ASP A 27 -11.54 4.50 -10.46
CA ASP A 27 -10.25 5.06 -10.08
C ASP A 27 -9.16 3.98 -10.14
N ILE A 28 -8.03 4.34 -10.74
CA ILE A 28 -6.89 3.44 -10.93
C ILE A 28 -5.74 3.92 -10.06
N GLU A 29 -5.16 2.98 -9.33
CA GLU A 29 -3.97 3.17 -8.52
C GLU A 29 -2.95 2.11 -8.90
N ILE A 30 -1.68 2.51 -9.01
CA ILE A 30 -0.57 1.61 -9.35
C ILE A 30 0.38 1.59 -8.16
N VAL A 31 0.67 0.39 -7.66
CA VAL A 31 1.59 0.18 -6.54
C VAL A 31 2.75 -0.72 -6.99
N ALA A 32 3.95 -0.36 -6.55
CA ALA A 32 5.14 -1.18 -6.76
C ALA A 32 5.04 -2.42 -5.88
N TYR A 33 5.06 -3.58 -6.53
CA TYR A 33 5.06 -4.87 -5.85
C TYR A 33 6.48 -5.22 -5.40
N SER A 34 6.58 -5.91 -4.26
CA SER A 34 7.80 -6.55 -3.78
C SER A 34 7.43 -7.78 -2.96
N ASP A 35 8.22 -8.84 -3.09
CA ASP A 35 8.13 -10.03 -2.23
C ASP A 35 8.74 -9.78 -0.84
N ASN A 36 9.44 -8.66 -0.65
CA ASN A 36 9.85 -8.19 0.65
C ASN A 36 8.70 -7.42 1.33
N LEU A 37 8.27 -7.89 2.50
CA LEU A 37 7.17 -7.27 3.25
C LEU A 37 7.43 -5.79 3.57
N GLU A 38 8.64 -5.46 4.01
CA GLU A 38 8.97 -4.10 4.42
C GLU A 38 8.91 -3.13 3.24
N GLU A 39 9.47 -3.53 2.10
CA GLU A 39 9.41 -2.74 0.87
C GLU A 39 7.97 -2.60 0.35
N LEU A 40 7.20 -3.69 0.34
CA LEU A 40 5.80 -3.64 -0.08
C LEU A 40 4.97 -2.70 0.83
N VAL A 41 5.18 -2.76 2.14
CA VAL A 41 4.52 -1.84 3.09
C VAL A 41 4.93 -0.40 2.85
N LYS A 42 6.22 -0.12 2.63
CA LYS A 42 6.69 1.24 2.29
C LYS A 42 6.02 1.76 1.01
N ASN A 43 5.94 0.92 -0.02
CA ASN A 43 5.26 1.26 -1.28
C ASN A 43 3.77 1.54 -1.07
N LEU A 44 3.10 0.75 -0.22
CA LEU A 44 1.69 0.93 0.10
C LEU A 44 1.42 2.20 0.92
N MET A 45 2.31 2.57 1.83
CA MET A 45 2.12 3.71 2.73
C MET A 45 2.56 5.04 2.13
N SER A 46 3.27 5.04 1.01
CA SER A 46 3.70 6.26 0.32
C SER A 46 2.55 7.26 0.13
N PRO A 47 2.72 8.56 0.46
CA PRO A 47 3.96 9.24 0.85
C PRO A 47 4.30 9.22 2.35
N ALA A 48 3.52 8.53 3.19
CA ALA A 48 3.78 8.49 4.62
C ALA A 48 5.10 7.76 4.94
N ARG A 49 5.95 8.38 5.77
CA ARG A 49 7.25 7.83 6.15
C ARG A 49 7.07 6.73 7.18
N VAL A 50 7.36 5.49 6.78
CA VAL A 50 7.35 4.32 7.66
C VAL A 50 8.65 4.28 8.47
N LYS A 51 8.54 4.25 9.80
CA LYS A 51 9.67 4.16 10.74
C LYS A 51 10.01 2.72 11.13
N SER A 52 8.99 1.88 11.34
CA SER A 52 9.21 0.47 11.67
C SER A 52 7.99 -0.38 11.34
N ILE A 53 8.23 -1.67 11.13
CA ILE A 53 7.20 -2.67 10.85
C ILE A 53 7.41 -3.83 11.80
N LYS A 54 6.36 -4.22 12.53
CA LYS A 54 6.38 -5.37 13.44
C LYS A 54 5.28 -6.34 13.07
N ILE A 55 5.62 -7.62 12.99
CA ILE A 55 4.66 -8.70 12.77
C ILE A 55 4.35 -9.35 14.11
N ILE A 56 3.06 -9.51 14.42
CA ILE A 56 2.58 -10.22 15.59
C ILE A 56 1.70 -11.37 15.12
N ASN A 57 2.04 -12.58 15.54
CA ASN A 57 1.26 -13.78 15.28
C ASN A 57 0.48 -14.14 16.55
N SER A 58 -0.85 -14.15 16.47
CA SER A 58 -1.72 -14.52 17.59
C SER A 58 -2.90 -15.33 17.08
N ASN A 59 -3.19 -16.48 17.72
CA ASN A 59 -4.32 -17.34 17.38
C ASN A 59 -4.42 -17.65 15.87
N SER A 60 -3.27 -18.00 15.27
CA SER A 60 -3.15 -18.28 13.82
C SER A 60 -3.50 -17.11 12.90
N ARG A 61 -3.55 -15.88 13.42
CA ARG A 61 -3.71 -14.66 12.63
C ARG A 61 -2.44 -13.83 12.64
N LYS A 62 -2.02 -13.32 11.48
CA LYS A 62 -0.86 -12.45 11.33
C LYS A 62 -1.31 -10.99 11.31
N SER A 63 -0.76 -10.19 12.22
CA SER A 63 -1.05 -8.75 12.30
C SER A 63 0.23 -7.96 12.07
N VAL A 64 0.16 -6.92 11.24
CA VAL A 64 1.28 -6.01 10.99
C VAL A 64 1.00 -4.66 11.63
N TYR A 65 1.93 -4.22 12.45
CA TYR A 65 1.96 -2.91 13.08
C TYR A 65 2.96 -2.04 12.32
N ILE A 66 2.46 -0.96 11.74
CA ILE A 66 3.24 -0.03 10.93
C ILE A 66 3.35 1.26 11.75
N THR A 67 4.54 1.54 12.25
CA THR A 67 4.84 2.83 12.87
C THR A 67 5.21 3.82 11.79
N VAL A 68 4.51 4.94 11.73
CA VAL A 68 4.79 6.01 10.78
C VAL A 68 5.32 7.25 11.51
N ASP A 69 5.82 8.23 10.75
CA ASP A 69 6.05 9.54 11.34
C ASP A 69 4.73 10.11 11.90
N PRO A 70 4.70 10.63 13.15
CA PRO A 70 3.49 11.20 13.73
C PRO A 70 2.81 12.26 12.84
N GLN A 71 3.59 13.05 12.11
CA GLN A 71 3.08 14.06 11.19
C GLN A 71 2.34 13.44 9.99
N ASP A 72 2.70 12.21 9.62
CA ASP A 72 2.16 11.50 8.47
C ASP A 72 1.03 10.52 8.85
N LYS A 73 0.65 10.43 10.13
CA LYS A 73 -0.37 9.48 10.61
C LYS A 73 -1.71 9.62 9.87
N GLY A 74 -2.14 10.85 9.59
CA GLY A 74 -3.33 11.11 8.79
C GLY A 74 -3.19 10.64 7.33
N LEU A 75 -2.01 10.82 6.73
CA LEU A 75 -1.71 10.36 5.37
C LEU A 75 -1.70 8.83 5.29
N ALA A 76 -1.09 8.17 6.28
CA ALA A 76 -1.05 6.71 6.37
C ALA A 76 -2.45 6.10 6.51
N ILE A 77 -3.33 6.73 7.29
CA ILE A 77 -4.71 6.25 7.46
C ILE A 77 -5.54 6.52 6.19
N GLY A 78 -5.40 7.72 5.62
CA GLY A 78 -6.19 8.19 4.49
C GLY A 78 -7.64 8.52 4.88
N LYS A 79 -8.36 9.24 4.01
CA LYS A 79 -9.76 9.61 4.22
C LYS A 79 -10.61 8.36 4.46
N ASN A 80 -11.36 8.33 5.56
CA ASN A 80 -12.18 7.19 5.99
C ASN A 80 -11.41 5.87 6.12
N GLY A 81 -10.11 5.91 6.42
CA GLY A 81 -9.27 4.72 6.54
C GLY A 81 -8.95 4.02 5.21
N ARG A 82 -9.21 4.67 4.07
CA ARG A 82 -9.06 4.06 2.73
C ARG A 82 -7.67 3.46 2.50
N ASN A 83 -6.61 4.08 3.00
CA ASN A 83 -5.25 3.60 2.79
C ASN A 83 -4.97 2.34 3.61
N VAL A 84 -5.43 2.29 4.87
CA VAL A 84 -5.30 1.08 5.72
C VAL A 84 -6.09 -0.09 5.14
N VAL A 85 -7.32 0.15 4.68
CA VAL A 85 -8.17 -0.88 4.07
C VAL A 85 -7.53 -1.43 2.80
N ARG A 86 -7.00 -0.56 1.93
CA ARG A 86 -6.27 -0.95 0.72
C ARG A 86 -5.02 -1.78 1.07
N ALA A 87 -4.23 -1.33 2.04
CA ALA A 87 -3.03 -2.05 2.47
C ALA A 87 -3.39 -3.43 3.02
N LYS A 88 -4.42 -3.55 3.86
CA LYS A 88 -4.93 -4.83 4.36
C LYS A 88 -5.33 -5.77 3.23
N LEU A 89 -6.04 -5.26 2.21
CA LEU A 89 -6.45 -6.07 1.06
C LEU A 89 -5.24 -6.66 0.30
N ILE A 90 -4.23 -5.84 0.03
CA ILE A 90 -3.04 -6.24 -0.73
C ILE A 90 -2.17 -7.20 0.11
N LEU A 91 -1.91 -6.84 1.37
CA LEU A 91 -1.10 -7.67 2.27
C LEU A 91 -1.76 -9.01 2.58
N LYS A 92 -3.10 -9.07 2.70
CA LYS A 92 -3.78 -10.37 2.85
C LYS A 92 -3.57 -11.26 1.63
N ARG A 93 -3.66 -10.69 0.43
CA ARG A 93 -3.57 -11.44 -0.83
C ARG A 93 -2.18 -12.01 -1.09
N TYR A 94 -1.13 -11.22 -0.85
CA TYR A 94 0.23 -11.59 -1.25
C TYR A 94 1.12 -12.05 -0.09
N MET A 95 0.80 -11.68 1.15
CA MET A 95 1.64 -11.94 2.32
C MET A 95 0.90 -12.68 3.45
N ASP A 96 -0.38 -13.05 3.24
CA ASP A 96 -1.22 -13.71 4.24
C ASP A 96 -1.29 -12.94 5.59
N ILE A 97 -1.43 -11.62 5.51
CA ILE A 97 -1.62 -10.76 6.69
C ILE A 97 -3.10 -10.48 6.92
N ASP A 98 -3.61 -10.80 8.10
CA ASP A 98 -5.02 -10.64 8.46
C ASP A 98 -5.36 -9.23 8.93
N ASN A 99 -4.44 -8.56 9.61
CA ASN A 99 -4.69 -7.24 10.19
C ASN A 99 -3.54 -6.27 9.94
N VAL A 100 -3.90 -5.00 9.76
CA VAL A 100 -2.97 -3.88 9.61
C VAL A 100 -3.35 -2.83 10.63
N VAL A 101 -2.39 -2.40 11.43
CA VAL A 101 -2.55 -1.38 12.48
C VAL A 101 -1.53 -0.27 12.23
N ILE A 102 -2.01 0.97 12.16
CA ILE A 102 -1.15 2.15 12.09
C ILE A 102 -0.90 2.66 13.51
N VAL A 103 0.38 2.72 13.89
CA VAL A 103 0.85 3.21 15.20
C VAL A 103 1.38 4.62 15.06
#